data_AF-A0A957IMZ0-F1
#
_entry.id   AF-A0A957IMZ0-F1
#
_cell.length_a   1.000
_cell.length_b   1.000
_cell.length_c   1.000
_cell.angle_alpha   90.00
_cell.angle_beta   90.00
_cell.angle_gamma   90.00
#
_symmetry.space_group_name_H-M   'P 1'
#
loop_
_entity.id
_entity.type
_entity.pdbx_description
1 polymer ?
#
loop_
_entity_poly.entity_id
_entity_poly.type
_entity_poly.pdbx_seq_one_letter_code
_entity_poly.pdbx_strand_id
1 'polypeptide(L)'
;WAASAFFGNLLIPIINGSNQAIWQAKVAPDVQGRVFSVRRLIAWAVIPLANLLVIPLTDGWLEPAMREGGSLVNLFSWLVGNGPGAGIGILFVFCGMIASLVGLSGYLFAVIRNAETILPDHDELEQVQETAVADAPTESEPVPA
;
A
#
# COMPACT_ATOMS: atom_id res chain seq x y z
N TRP A 1 -18.51 16.56 8.93
CA TRP A 1 -17.93 16.13 7.63
C TRP A 1 -16.59 16.81 7.34
N ALA A 2 -16.49 18.14 7.33
CA ALA A 2 -15.24 18.86 7.00
C ALA A 2 -14.01 18.46 7.84
N ALA A 3 -14.15 18.34 9.16
CA ALA A 3 -13.04 17.88 10.03
C ALA A 3 -12.57 16.45 9.66
N SER A 4 -13.50 15.53 9.44
CA SER A 4 -13.17 14.16 9.01
C SER A 4 -12.47 14.13 7.66
N ALA A 5 -12.93 14.95 6.71
CA ALA A 5 -12.29 15.08 5.39
C ALA A 5 -10.89 15.68 5.52
N PHE A 6 -10.71 16.70 6.36
CA PHE A 6 -9.41 17.31 6.62
C PHE A 6 -8.41 16.30 7.20
N PHE A 7 -8.76 15.65 8.32
CA PHE A 7 -7.85 14.68 8.95
C PHE A 7 -7.60 13.46 8.06
N GLY A 8 -8.62 12.97 7.34
CA GLY A 8 -8.46 11.87 6.39
C GLY A 8 -7.49 12.21 5.24
N ASN A 9 -7.54 13.43 4.72
CA ASN A 9 -6.66 13.84 3.62
C ASN A 9 -5.29 14.34 4.09
N LEU A 10 -5.16 14.84 5.32
CA LEU A 10 -3.88 15.32 5.87
C LEU A 10 -2.83 14.20 5.96
N LEU A 11 -3.26 12.97 6.23
CA LEU A 11 -2.36 11.82 6.38
C LEU A 11 -1.82 11.30 5.05
N ILE A 12 -2.55 11.50 3.95
CA ILE A 12 -2.21 10.94 2.64
C ILE A 12 -0.84 11.44 2.13
N PRO A 13 -0.54 12.76 2.13
CA PRO A 13 0.77 13.27 1.73
C PRO A 13 1.91 12.76 2.61
N ILE A 14 1.69 12.64 3.93
CA ILE A 14 2.70 12.17 4.88
C ILE A 14 3.08 10.72 4.55
N ILE A 15 2.06 9.85 4.43
CA ILE A 15 2.27 8.43 4.10
C ILE A 15 2.96 8.29 2.74
N ASN A 16 2.49 9.03 1.72
CA ASN A 16 3.05 8.96 0.38
C ASN A 16 4.46 9.53 0.30
N GLY A 17 4.77 10.58 1.05
CA GLY A 17 6.10 11.18 1.13
C GLY A 17 7.11 10.23 1.77
N SER A 18 6.80 9.71 2.96
CA SER A 18 7.65 8.73 3.66
C SER A 18 7.87 7.47 2.81
N ASN A 19 6.80 6.93 2.21
CA ASN A 19 6.90 5.77 1.33
C ASN A 19 7.75 6.07 0.08
N GLN A 20 7.67 7.26 -0.50
CA GLN A 20 8.56 7.63 -1.61
C GLN A 20 10.03 7.72 -1.18
N ALA A 21 10.32 8.35 -0.03
CA ALA A 21 11.68 8.49 0.49
C ALA A 21 12.33 7.12 0.76
N ILE A 22 11.62 6.20 1.41
CA ILE A 22 12.12 4.84 1.68
C ILE A 22 12.47 4.13 0.37
N TRP A 23 11.58 4.17 -0.63
CA TRP A 23 11.85 3.52 -1.91
C TRP A 23 13.01 4.17 -2.68
N GLN A 24 13.23 5.48 -2.55
CA GLN A 24 14.38 6.15 -3.15
C GLN A 24 15.68 5.77 -2.45
N ALA A 25 15.68 5.64 -1.12
CA ALA A 25 16.87 5.23 -0.35
C ALA A 25 17.27 3.77 -0.60
N LYS A 26 16.31 2.88 -0.84
CA LYS A 26 16.57 1.44 -1.01
C LYS A 26 16.82 1.00 -2.45
N VAL A 27 16.49 1.81 -3.46
CA VAL A 27 16.60 1.42 -4.87
C VAL A 27 17.70 2.20 -5.56
N ALA A 28 18.67 1.47 -6.12
CA ALA A 28 19.78 2.06 -6.85
C ALA A 28 19.30 2.93 -8.05
N PRO A 29 19.92 4.11 -8.28
CA PRO A 29 19.47 5.11 -9.24
C PRO A 29 19.27 4.58 -10.67
N ASP A 30 20.08 3.61 -11.08
CA ASP A 30 20.09 2.99 -12.41
C ASP A 30 18.81 2.17 -12.71
N VAL A 31 18.17 1.60 -11.69
CA VAL A 31 16.96 0.79 -11.82
C VAL A 31 15.69 1.45 -11.28
N GLN A 32 15.79 2.64 -10.67
CA GLN A 32 14.63 3.36 -10.10
C GLN A 32 13.48 3.49 -11.10
N GLY A 33 13.74 3.93 -12.33
CA GLY A 33 12.69 4.11 -13.35
C GLY A 33 11.85 2.85 -13.59
N ARG A 34 12.48 1.67 -13.58
CA ARG A 34 11.81 0.38 -13.76
C ARG A 34 10.99 -0.01 -12.52
N VAL A 35 11.59 0.12 -11.33
CA VAL A 35 10.94 -0.23 -10.06
C VAL A 35 9.72 0.65 -9.80
N PHE A 36 9.84 1.96 -9.95
CA PHE A 36 8.72 2.89 -9.77
C PHE A 36 7.61 2.67 -10.80
N SER A 37 7.95 2.36 -12.06
CA SER A 37 6.95 2.08 -13.10
C SER A 37 6.13 0.83 -12.81
N VAL A 38 6.77 -0.27 -12.38
CA VAL A 38 6.07 -1.51 -12.00
C VAL A 38 5.20 -1.29 -10.77
N ARG A 39 5.72 -0.62 -9.74
CA ARG A 39 4.96 -0.25 -8.54
C ARG A 39 3.72 0.57 -8.89
N ARG A 40 3.87 1.57 -9.77
CA ARG A 40 2.77 2.42 -10.24
C ARG A 40 1.72 1.61 -10.99
N LEU A 41 2.16 0.74 -11.90
CA LEU A 41 1.27 -0.13 -12.67
C LEU A 41 0.43 -1.02 -11.75
N ILE A 42 1.06 -1.68 -10.77
CA ILE A 42 0.36 -2.52 -9.78
C ILE A 42 -0.67 -1.67 -9.01
N ALA A 43 -0.27 -0.51 -8.50
CA ALA A 43 -1.17 0.37 -7.75
C ALA A 43 -2.38 0.82 -8.59
N TRP A 44 -2.18 1.11 -9.87
CA TRP A 44 -3.25 1.59 -10.76
C TRP A 44 -4.14 0.45 -11.26
N ALA A 45 -3.61 -0.77 -11.40
CA ALA A 45 -4.39 -1.95 -11.79
C ALA A 45 -5.44 -2.34 -10.73
N VAL A 46 -5.24 -1.94 -9.47
CA VAL A 46 -6.22 -2.18 -8.39
C VAL A 46 -7.50 -1.37 -8.58
N ILE A 47 -7.43 -0.17 -9.17
CA ILE A 47 -8.59 0.71 -9.36
C ILE A 47 -9.70 0.06 -10.21
N PRO A 48 -9.43 -0.43 -11.45
CA PRO A 48 -10.46 -1.06 -12.25
C PRO A 48 -11.00 -2.34 -11.61
N LEU A 49 -10.15 -3.11 -10.91
CA LEU A 49 -10.59 -4.30 -10.17
C LEU A 49 -11.55 -3.94 -9.03
N ALA A 50 -11.21 -2.90 -8.26
CA ALA A 50 -12.07 -2.39 -7.20
C ALA A 50 -13.42 -1.93 -7.78
N ASN A 51 -13.41 -1.15 -8.87
CA ASN A 51 -14.64 -0.68 -9.51
C ASN A 51 -15.50 -1.85 -10.04
N LEU A 52 -14.87 -2.87 -10.62
CA LEU A 52 -15.56 -4.06 -11.11
C LEU A 52 -16.26 -4.83 -10.00
N LEU A 53 -15.70 -4.85 -8.79
CA LEU A 53 -16.27 -5.54 -7.63
C LEU A 53 -17.28 -4.68 -6.87
N VAL A 54 -17.00 -3.39 -6.71
CA VAL A 54 -17.80 -2.47 -5.88
C VAL A 54 -19.20 -2.30 -6.47
N ILE A 55 -19.33 -2.02 -7.77
CA ILE A 55 -20.62 -1.73 -8.41
C ILE A 55 -21.63 -2.88 -8.25
N PRO A 56 -21.33 -4.14 -8.64
CA PRO A 56 -22.28 -5.23 -8.45
C PRO A 56 -22.53 -5.54 -6.97
N LEU A 57 -21.53 -5.36 -6.10
CA LEU A 57 -21.68 -5.57 -4.66
C LEU A 57 -22.62 -4.53 -4.02
N THR A 58 -22.49 -3.26 -4.39
CA THR A 58 -23.36 -2.19 -3.89
C THR A 58 -24.77 -2.35 -4.42
N ASP A 59 -24.92 -2.38 -5.74
CA ASP A 59 -26.24 -2.25 -6.38
C ASP A 59 -27.01 -3.57 -6.35
N GLY A 60 -26.30 -4.70 -6.38
CA GLY A 60 -26.88 -6.04 -6.44
C GLY A 60 -27.14 -6.68 -5.07
N TRP A 61 -26.35 -6.35 -4.05
CA TRP A 61 -26.44 -7.04 -2.74
C TRP A 61 -26.63 -6.10 -1.55
N LEU A 62 -25.74 -5.13 -1.36
CA LEU A 62 -25.76 -4.27 -0.17
C LEU A 62 -26.98 -3.34 -0.14
N GLU A 63 -27.29 -2.69 -1.26
CA GLU A 63 -28.39 -1.74 -1.33
C GLU A 63 -29.74 -2.45 -1.17
N PRO A 64 -30.04 -3.58 -1.85
CA PRO A 64 -31.25 -4.35 -1.57
C PRO A 64 -31.33 -4.90 -0.14
N ALA A 65 -30.21 -5.34 0.43
CA ALA A 65 -30.18 -5.88 1.81
C ALA A 65 -30.43 -4.80 2.89
N MET A 66 -30.24 -3.53 2.53
CA MET A 66 -30.44 -2.36 3.40
C MET A 66 -31.77 -1.61 3.18
N ARG A 67 -32.60 -2.05 2.23
CA ARG A 67 -33.97 -1.54 2.07
C ARG A 67 -34.91 -2.15 3.10
N GLU A 68 -36.02 -1.48 3.37
CA GLU A 68 -37.07 -1.96 4.28
C GLU A 68 -37.44 -3.43 4.00
N GLY A 69 -37.37 -4.28 5.02
CA GLY A 69 -37.59 -5.73 4.90
C GLY A 69 -36.33 -6.55 4.55
N GLY A 70 -35.20 -5.91 4.29
CA GLY A 70 -33.90 -6.54 4.04
C GLY A 70 -33.27 -7.15 5.30
N SER A 71 -32.40 -8.14 5.12
CA SER A 71 -31.79 -8.89 6.24
C SER A 71 -30.80 -8.08 7.07
N LEU A 72 -30.19 -7.03 6.50
CA LEU A 72 -29.14 -6.24 7.15
C LEU A 72 -29.67 -4.98 7.84
N VAL A 73 -30.89 -4.55 7.53
CA VAL A 73 -31.50 -3.33 8.08
C VAL A 73 -31.56 -3.37 9.60
N ASN A 74 -32.01 -4.46 10.19
CA ASN A 74 -32.15 -4.54 11.65
C ASN A 74 -30.80 -4.43 12.38
N LEU A 75 -29.70 -4.83 11.74
CA LEU A 75 -28.37 -4.82 12.34
C LEU A 75 -27.64 -3.48 12.16
N PHE A 76 -27.82 -2.83 11.01
CA PHE A 76 -27.00 -1.68 10.62
C PHE A 76 -27.77 -0.37 10.39
N SER A 77 -29.11 -0.39 10.47
CA SER A 77 -29.93 0.82 10.33
C SER A 77 -29.59 1.90 11.36
N TRP A 78 -29.19 1.52 12.58
CA TRP A 78 -28.78 2.48 13.60
C TRP A 78 -27.46 3.20 13.26
N LEU A 79 -26.62 2.59 12.42
CA LEU A 79 -25.29 3.10 12.08
C LEU A 79 -25.31 3.93 10.80
N VAL A 80 -26.01 3.46 9.77
CA VAL A 80 -25.98 4.04 8.41
C VAL A 80 -27.37 4.51 7.94
N GLY A 81 -28.43 4.18 8.67
CA GLY A 81 -29.80 4.40 8.24
C GLY A 81 -30.32 3.29 7.32
N ASN A 82 -31.53 3.49 6.79
CA ASN A 82 -32.25 2.55 5.91
C ASN A 82 -32.75 3.21 4.61
N GLY A 83 -32.25 4.42 4.31
CA GLY A 83 -32.57 5.17 3.09
C GLY A 83 -31.64 4.85 1.92
N PRO A 84 -31.86 5.48 0.75
CA PRO A 84 -30.98 5.35 -0.41
C PRO A 84 -29.52 5.71 -0.06
N GLY A 85 -28.59 4.85 -0.45
CA GLY A 85 -27.17 4.95 -0.16
C GLY A 85 -26.74 4.25 1.15
N ALA A 86 -27.65 3.62 1.88
CA ALA A 86 -27.32 2.90 3.11
C ALA A 86 -26.38 1.70 2.86
N GLY A 87 -26.51 1.02 1.72
CA GLY A 87 -25.59 -0.05 1.33
C GLY A 87 -24.17 0.47 1.11
N ILE A 88 -24.04 1.64 0.47
CA ILE A 88 -22.74 2.30 0.25
C ILE A 88 -22.11 2.72 1.57
N GLY A 89 -22.89 3.24 2.52
CA GLY A 89 -22.35 3.63 3.81
C GLY A 89 -21.83 2.44 4.64
N ILE A 90 -22.49 1.28 4.58
CA ILE A 90 -21.96 0.05 5.18
C ILE A 90 -20.66 -0.38 4.52
N LEU A 91 -20.57 -0.30 3.19
CA LEU A 91 -19.34 -0.60 2.46
C LEU A 91 -18.18 0.26 2.96
N PHE A 92 -18.39 1.58 3.14
CA PHE A 92 -17.37 2.47 3.69
C PHE A 92 -16.94 2.08 5.11
N VAL A 93 -17.87 1.67 5.98
CA VAL A 93 -17.55 1.23 7.35
C VAL A 93 -16.65 -0.01 7.30
N PHE A 94 -17.02 -1.04 6.55
CA PHE A 94 -16.23 -2.27 6.45
C PHE A 94 -14.88 -2.05 5.76
N CYS A 95 -14.84 -1.28 4.66
CA CYS A 95 -13.59 -0.92 4.00
C CYS A 95 -12.66 -0.14 4.93
N GLY A 96 -13.19 0.82 5.69
CA GLY A 96 -12.43 1.59 6.66
C GLY A 96 -11.89 0.71 7.80
N MET A 97 -12.69 -0.23 8.30
CA MET A 97 -12.27 -1.19 9.31
C MET A 97 -11.18 -2.13 8.79
N ILE A 98 -11.33 -2.70 7.59
CA ILE A 98 -10.33 -3.55 6.96
C ILE A 98 -9.04 -2.77 6.71
N ALA A 99 -9.12 -1.55 6.15
CA ALA A 99 -7.96 -0.70 5.92
C ALA A 99 -7.21 -0.39 7.23
N SER A 100 -7.96 -0.11 8.30
CA SER A 100 -7.38 0.11 9.64
C SER A 100 -6.70 -1.15 10.15
N LEU A 101 -7.34 -2.32 10.04
CA LEU A 101 -6.76 -3.61 10.45
C LEU A 101 -5.48 -3.94 9.67
N VAL A 102 -5.46 -3.71 8.35
CA VAL A 102 -4.27 -3.90 7.52
C VAL A 102 -3.15 -2.97 7.99
N GLY A 103 -3.45 -1.68 8.22
CA GLY A 103 -2.48 -0.71 8.75
C GLY A 103 -1.93 -1.12 10.12
N LEU A 104 -2.79 -1.55 11.05
CA LEU A 104 -2.39 -2.03 12.37
C LEU A 104 -1.55 -3.31 12.28
N SER A 105 -1.93 -4.23 11.40
CA SER A 105 -1.21 -5.50 11.21
C SER A 105 0.23 -5.27 10.76
N GLY A 106 0.52 -4.20 10.02
CA GLY A 106 1.88 -3.82 9.63
C GLY A 106 2.83 -3.61 10.81
N TYR A 107 2.32 -3.15 11.96
CA TYR A 107 3.12 -3.02 13.18
C TYR A 107 3.40 -4.36 13.87
N LEU A 108 2.56 -5.37 13.64
CA LEU A 108 2.72 -6.73 14.17
C LEU A 108 3.70 -7.55 13.33
N PHE A 109 3.78 -7.30 12.03
CA PHE A 109 4.72 -8.00 11.15
C PHE A 109 6.10 -7.36 11.20
N ALA A 110 7.04 -8.02 11.88
CA ALA A 110 8.42 -7.56 12.01
C ALA A 110 9.12 -7.26 10.66
N VAL A 111 8.76 -7.99 9.60
CA VAL A 111 9.28 -7.75 8.23
C VAL A 111 8.86 -6.38 7.70
N ILE A 112 7.62 -5.94 7.98
CA ILE A 112 7.12 -4.62 7.55
C ILE A 112 7.65 -3.53 8.47
N ARG A 113 7.61 -3.76 9.79
CA ARG A 113 8.08 -2.81 10.80
C ARG A 113 9.57 -2.49 10.67
N ASN A 114 10.40 -3.52 10.43
CA ASN A 114 11.85 -3.38 10.38
C ASN A 114 12.37 -3.35 8.93
N ALA A 115 11.51 -3.10 7.93
CA ALA A 115 11.88 -3.17 6.52
C ALA A 115 13.10 -2.29 6.19
N GLU A 116 13.18 -1.11 6.81
CA GLU A 116 14.28 -0.16 6.64
C GLU A 116 15.61 -0.65 7.24
N THR A 117 15.57 -1.51 8.27
CA THR A 117 16.75 -2.12 8.89
C THR A 117 17.17 -3.41 8.17
N ILE A 118 16.20 -4.17 7.66
CA ILE A 118 16.45 -5.46 7.00
C ILE A 118 17.07 -5.27 5.62
N LEU A 119 16.65 -4.22 4.90
CA LEU A 119 17.12 -3.92 3.56
C LEU A 119 18.17 -2.80 3.64
N PRO A 120 19.44 -3.01 3.28
CA PRO A 120 20.46 -1.95 3.28
C PRO A 120 20.13 -0.83 2.29
N ASP A 121 20.67 0.37 2.53
CA ASP A 121 20.57 1.46 1.55
C ASP A 121 21.44 1.17 0.33
N HIS A 122 21.07 1.70 -0.84
CA HIS A 122 21.82 1.46 -2.07
C HIS A 122 23.27 1.95 -2.01
N ASP A 123 23.52 3.07 -1.31
CA ASP A 123 24.85 3.63 -1.10
C ASP A 123 25.78 2.67 -0.32
N GLU A 124 25.23 1.94 0.66
CA GLU A 124 25.98 0.94 1.44
C GLU A 124 26.33 -0.28 0.59
N LEU A 125 25.44 -0.68 -0.32
CA LEU A 125 25.66 -1.80 -1.24
C LEU A 125 26.74 -1.46 -2.29
N GLU A 126 26.76 -0.24 -2.82
CA GLU A 126 27.80 0.23 -3.75
C GLU A 126 29.19 0.23 -3.08
N GLN A 127 29.30 0.74 -1.84
CA GLN A 127 30.57 0.76 -1.10
C GLN A 127 31.13 -0.65 -0.81
N VAL A 128 30.26 -1.60 -0.43
CA VAL A 128 30.66 -3.00 -0.22
C VAL A 128 31.16 -3.62 -1.53
N GLN A 129 30.50 -3.31 -2.65
CA GLN A 129 30.88 -3.83 -3.95
C GLN A 129 32.21 -3.22 -4.44
N GLU A 130 32.41 -1.92 -4.25
CA GLU A 130 33.68 -1.24 -4.58
C GLU A 130 34.84 -1.77 -3.74
N THR A 131 34.63 -1.96 -2.44
CA THR A 131 35.64 -2.54 -1.53
C THR A 131 35.98 -3.98 -1.92
N ALA A 132 34.97 -4.81 -2.24
CA ALA A 132 35.19 -6.18 -2.67
C ALA A 132 35.94 -6.29 -4.00
N VAL A 133 35.74 -5.33 -4.92
CA VAL A 133 36.48 -5.25 -6.19
C VAL A 133 37.91 -4.75 -5.96
N ALA A 134 38.12 -3.82 -5.04
CA ALA A 134 39.44 -3.31 -4.68
C ALA A 134 40.34 -4.35 -3.99
N ASP A 135 39.74 -5.23 -3.17
CA ASP A 135 40.44 -6.33 -2.49
C ASP A 135 40.59 -7.59 -3.36
N ALA A 136 40.05 -7.61 -4.58
CA ALA A 136 40.23 -8.73 -5.50
C ALA A 136 41.71 -8.80 -5.95
N PRO A 137 42.39 -9.96 -5.86
CA PRO A 137 43.78 -10.08 -6.28
C PRO A 137 43.89 -9.71 -7.75
N THR A 138 44.71 -8.70 -8.05
CA THR A 138 45.06 -8.30 -9.42
C THR A 138 45.67 -9.52 -10.12
N GLU A 139 44.90 -10.14 -11.00
CA GLU A 139 45.35 -11.18 -11.91
C GLU A 139 46.31 -10.53 -12.93
N SER A 140 47.53 -10.23 -12.49
CA SER A 140 48.55 -9.55 -13.28
C SER A 140 49.97 -10.04 -12.98
N GLU A 141 50.15 -11.32 -12.63
CA GLU A 141 51.45 -11.95 -12.89
C GLU A 141 51.42 -12.57 -14.30
N PRO A 142 52.18 -12.03 -15.27
CA PRO A 142 52.35 -12.70 -16.55
C PRO A 142 53.11 -14.00 -16.29
N VAL A 143 52.53 -15.12 -16.73
CA VAL A 143 53.18 -16.43 -16.73
C VAL A 143 54.52 -16.30 -17.47
N PRO A 144 55.67 -16.54 -16.81
CA PRO A 144 56.96 -16.49 -17.49
C PRO A 144 57.04 -17.61 -18.55
N ALA A 145 57.56 -17.23 -19.71
CA ALA A 145 57.59 -18.00 -20.97
C ALA A 145 58.28 -19.37 -20.88
#